data_AF-A0A3Q1IDW6-F1
#
_entry.id   AF-A0A3Q1IDW6-F1
#
_cell.length_a   1.000
_cell.length_b   1.000
_cell.length_c   1.000
_cell.angle_alpha   90.00
_cell.angle_beta   90.00
_cell.angle_gamma   90.00
#
_symmetry.space_group_name_H-M   'P 1'
#
loop_
_entity.id
_entity.type
_entity.pdbx_description
1 polymer ?
#
loop_
_entity_poly.entity_id
_entity_poly.type
_entity_poly.pdbx_seq_one_letter_code
_entity_poly.pdbx_strand_id
1 'polypeptide(L)'
;MIRLLTYPLLTTFVLSFDPNTAQNQGDSTLICSTEKITVSVGVDVVLPCRLQPATDAESMRLEWTRPDLQPQDVHIHQDGRLLFENQNPSYSFRTRLFVDQLINGNVSLKLSRVTLSDTGKYRCYLPSIHQEAVVELSVVKSNVTGSHEPVQAVVGQDVILPCHLEPPFDVTTLRVDWIFNGELRVHVHRHLKDDPDSQHKKFKNRTSLFLDELHQGNISLKLTNVSETDEGNYTCYVPKLERQVNRGSVTLIVDQVEKKEVEQPDPTPSPDPPHLGPGLVAGIVISSLICLVCLAAGFIWWKRERMCPAQNPDEGQDNRPEDVPLQQQGQQ
;
A
#
# COMPACT_ATOMS: atom_id res chain seq x y z
N MET A 1 0.57 20.03 59.01
CA MET A 1 -0.45 20.86 59.68
C MET A 1 0.25 22.08 60.24
N ILE A 2 0.12 23.24 59.59
CA ILE A 2 0.87 24.47 59.95
C ILE A 2 0.06 25.22 61.02
N ARG A 3 0.67 25.50 62.18
CA ARG A 3 0.14 26.47 63.14
C ARG A 3 1.05 27.69 63.14
N LEU A 4 0.47 28.84 62.80
CA LEU A 4 1.11 30.15 62.91
C LEU A 4 0.63 30.82 64.22
N LEU A 5 1.59 31.16 65.09
CA LEU A 5 1.40 32.15 66.14
C LEU A 5 2.33 33.32 65.84
N THR A 6 1.74 34.51 65.73
CA THR A 6 2.40 35.77 65.43
C THR A 6 2.92 36.47 66.69
N TYR A 7 3.94 37.33 66.52
CA TYR A 7 4.26 38.62 67.20
C TYR A 7 5.77 38.78 67.54
N PRO A 8 6.31 40.02 67.61
CA PRO A 8 7.13 40.60 66.55
C PRO A 8 8.60 40.85 66.98
N LEU A 9 9.43 41.22 66.00
CA LEU A 9 10.83 41.66 66.07
C LEU A 9 11.90 40.56 65.91
N LEU A 10 12.58 40.65 64.76
CA LEU A 10 13.77 39.93 64.29
C LEU A 10 13.65 38.39 64.21
N THR A 11 13.05 37.90 63.14
CA THR A 11 13.22 36.50 62.72
C THR A 11 14.32 36.41 61.67
N THR A 12 15.52 36.04 62.10
CA THR A 12 16.52 35.41 61.22
C THR A 12 15.92 34.11 60.67
N PHE A 13 15.87 33.96 59.34
CA PHE A 13 15.50 32.69 58.71
C PHE A 13 16.64 31.69 58.93
N VAL A 14 16.49 30.82 59.92
CA VAL A 14 17.31 29.61 60.01
C VAL A 14 16.67 28.57 59.09
N LEU A 15 17.28 28.33 57.93
CA LEU A 15 16.98 27.14 57.13
C LEU A 15 17.51 25.93 57.91
N SER A 16 16.68 25.35 58.76
CA SER A 16 16.96 24.02 59.31
C SER A 16 16.78 23.01 58.18
N PHE A 17 17.88 22.54 57.61
CA PHE A 17 17.86 21.33 56.82
C PHE A 17 17.53 20.17 57.77
N ASP A 18 16.33 19.62 57.63
CA ASP A 18 16.00 18.33 58.21
C ASP A 18 16.97 17.30 57.60
N PRO A 19 17.87 16.65 58.38
CA PRO A 19 18.81 15.67 57.84
C PRO A 19 18.12 14.40 57.33
N ASN A 20 16.80 14.30 57.52
CA ASN A 20 15.99 13.14 57.20
C ASN A 20 14.92 13.43 56.15
N THR A 21 15.27 14.20 55.12
CA THR A 21 14.67 13.90 53.81
C THR A 21 15.41 12.67 53.28
N ALA A 22 15.09 11.51 53.86
CA ALA A 22 15.38 10.25 53.24
C ALA A 22 14.78 10.35 51.83
N GLN A 23 15.63 10.41 50.81
CA GLN A 23 15.18 10.06 49.48
C GLN A 23 14.59 8.66 49.63
N ASN A 24 13.28 8.54 49.50
CA ASN A 24 12.67 7.25 49.22
C ASN A 24 13.36 6.79 47.94
N GLN A 25 14.34 5.89 48.09
CA GLN A 25 14.95 5.17 47.00
C GLN A 25 13.81 4.33 46.42
N GLY A 26 13.12 4.93 45.45
CA GLY A 26 11.86 4.44 44.92
C GLY A 26 12.07 3.03 44.42
N ASP A 27 11.27 2.11 44.96
CA ASP A 27 11.23 0.69 44.61
C ASP A 27 11.08 0.55 43.09
N SER A 28 12.22 0.43 42.42
CA SER A 28 12.29 0.42 40.97
C SER A 28 12.09 -1.01 40.51
N THR A 29 11.15 -1.19 39.60
CA THR A 29 10.84 -2.49 39.02
C THR A 29 11.65 -2.72 37.74
N LEU A 30 12.09 -3.95 37.52
CA LEU A 30 12.84 -4.33 36.33
C LEU A 30 11.87 -4.80 35.24
N ILE A 31 11.82 -4.08 34.12
CA ILE A 31 10.94 -4.36 32.99
C ILE A 31 11.80 -4.76 31.79
N CYS A 32 11.75 -6.04 31.39
CA CYS A 32 12.39 -6.55 30.18
C CYS A 32 11.35 -7.04 29.13
N SER A 33 11.81 -7.42 27.94
CA SER A 33 10.94 -8.07 26.94
C SER A 33 10.36 -9.38 27.50
N THR A 34 9.03 -9.50 27.46
CA THR A 34 8.31 -10.75 27.72
C THR A 34 8.12 -11.58 26.45
N GLU A 35 8.21 -10.96 25.28
CA GLU A 35 8.11 -11.63 23.99
C GLU A 35 9.45 -12.25 23.60
N LYS A 36 9.37 -13.39 22.91
CA LYS A 36 10.52 -14.09 22.35
C LYS A 36 11.11 -13.29 21.19
N ILE A 37 12.35 -12.85 21.34
CA ILE A 37 13.07 -12.10 20.31
C ILE A 37 13.62 -13.09 19.28
N THR A 38 13.16 -13.01 18.03
CA THR A 38 13.64 -13.86 16.94
C THR A 38 14.47 -13.05 15.97
N VAL A 39 15.72 -13.44 15.75
CA VAL A 39 16.68 -12.71 14.90
C VAL A 39 17.49 -13.65 14.02
N SER A 40 18.01 -13.10 12.94
CA SER A 40 18.84 -13.81 11.97
C SER A 40 20.27 -14.03 12.48
N VAL A 41 20.89 -15.16 12.11
CA VAL A 41 22.31 -15.40 12.37
C VAL A 41 23.17 -14.26 11.81
N GLY A 42 24.15 -13.81 12.61
CA GLY A 42 25.17 -12.85 12.23
C GLY A 42 24.81 -11.38 12.55
N VAL A 43 23.58 -11.09 12.96
CA VAL A 43 23.17 -9.71 13.31
C VAL A 43 23.53 -9.34 14.74
N ASP A 44 23.49 -8.04 15.04
CA ASP A 44 23.52 -7.55 16.41
C ASP A 44 22.08 -7.50 16.95
N VAL A 45 21.87 -7.92 18.20
CA VAL A 45 20.57 -7.88 18.87
C VAL A 45 20.67 -7.10 20.18
N VAL A 46 19.59 -6.44 20.57
CA VAL A 46 19.44 -5.84 21.90
C VAL A 46 18.42 -6.66 22.67
N LEU A 47 18.79 -7.12 23.85
CA LEU A 47 17.88 -7.70 24.84
C LEU A 47 17.40 -6.54 25.72
N PRO A 48 16.18 -6.01 25.48
CA PRO A 48 15.75 -4.78 26.10
C PRO A 48 15.40 -5.05 27.56
N CYS A 49 15.93 -4.21 28.43
CA CYS A 49 15.56 -4.19 29.83
C CYS A 49 15.80 -2.80 30.45
N ARG A 50 14.89 -2.37 31.32
CA ARG A 50 14.93 -1.04 31.94
C ARG A 50 14.30 -1.01 33.32
N LEU A 51 14.71 -0.05 34.15
CA LEU A 51 14.07 0.25 35.42
C LEU A 51 12.83 1.14 35.22
N GLN A 52 11.78 0.86 35.98
CA GLN A 52 10.56 1.67 36.06
C GLN A 52 10.18 1.90 37.54
N PRO A 53 10.15 3.15 38.03
CA PRO A 53 10.55 4.39 37.34
C PRO A 53 12.02 4.39 36.92
N ALA A 54 12.38 5.30 36.01
CA ALA A 54 13.76 5.47 35.57
C ALA A 54 14.63 5.93 36.76
N THR A 55 15.63 5.11 37.09
CA THR A 55 16.52 5.29 38.24
C THR A 55 17.96 5.08 37.77
N ASP A 56 18.88 5.88 38.30
CA ASP A 56 20.30 5.79 37.99
C ASP A 56 20.87 4.41 38.38
N ALA A 57 21.34 3.67 37.39
CA ALA A 57 21.94 2.35 37.54
C ALA A 57 23.47 2.34 37.31
N GLU A 58 24.13 3.49 37.14
CA GLU A 58 25.56 3.57 36.78
C GLU A 58 26.45 2.90 37.84
N SER A 59 26.13 3.11 39.12
CA SER A 59 26.83 2.51 40.27
C SER A 59 26.26 1.16 40.71
N MET A 60 25.21 0.65 40.04
CA MET A 60 24.63 -0.64 40.40
C MET A 60 25.43 -1.80 39.82
N ARG A 61 25.37 -2.94 40.51
CA ARG A 61 25.78 -4.22 39.92
C ARG A 61 24.65 -4.75 39.04
N LEU A 62 24.97 -5.09 37.79
CA LEU A 62 24.06 -5.67 36.81
C LEU A 62 24.64 -6.99 36.29
N GLU A 63 23.82 -8.03 36.31
CA GLU A 63 24.21 -9.36 35.87
C GLU A 63 23.31 -9.83 34.75
N TRP A 64 23.89 -10.02 33.56
CA TRP A 64 23.28 -10.80 32.49
C TRP A 64 23.91 -12.19 32.48
N THR A 65 23.10 -13.23 32.71
CA THR A 65 23.54 -14.62 32.80
C THR A 65 22.71 -15.56 31.95
N ARG A 66 23.28 -16.73 31.65
CA ARG A 66 22.66 -17.84 30.90
C ARG A 66 22.69 -19.08 31.79
N PRO A 67 21.57 -19.47 32.42
CA PRO A 67 21.52 -20.59 33.37
C PRO A 67 21.93 -21.95 32.77
N ASP A 68 21.83 -22.09 31.45
CA ASP A 68 22.14 -23.30 30.70
C ASP A 68 23.64 -23.42 30.31
N LEU A 69 24.46 -22.42 30.63
CA LEU A 69 25.88 -22.40 30.29
C LEU A 69 26.78 -22.55 31.52
N GLN A 70 28.03 -22.95 31.27
CA GLN A 70 29.09 -22.91 32.28
C GLN A 70 30.38 -22.36 31.64
N PRO A 71 30.89 -21.20 32.08
CA PRO A 71 30.31 -20.26 33.06
C PRO A 71 28.96 -19.69 32.61
N GLN A 72 28.11 -19.27 33.56
CA GLN A 72 26.81 -18.66 33.26
C GLN A 72 26.90 -17.19 32.86
N ASP A 73 27.98 -16.51 33.23
CA ASP A 73 28.11 -15.05 33.10
C ASP A 73 28.23 -14.65 31.63
N VAL A 74 27.23 -13.94 31.12
CA VAL A 74 27.26 -13.38 29.76
C VAL A 74 27.83 -11.97 29.77
N HIS A 75 27.40 -11.15 30.72
CA HIS A 75 27.91 -9.80 30.91
C HIS A 75 27.66 -9.36 32.35
N ILE A 76 28.73 -9.07 33.09
CA ILE A 76 28.65 -8.56 34.46
C ILE A 76 29.19 -7.13 34.46
N HIS A 77 28.39 -6.20 34.96
CA HIS A 77 28.76 -4.79 35.05
C HIS A 77 28.65 -4.33 36.50
N GLN A 78 29.62 -3.57 36.97
CA GLN A 78 29.65 -3.04 38.32
C GLN A 78 30.43 -1.73 38.34
N ASP A 79 29.89 -0.72 39.02
CA ASP A 79 30.51 0.60 39.19
C ASP A 79 30.96 1.22 37.85
N GLY A 80 30.07 1.17 36.84
CA GLY A 80 30.33 1.70 35.49
C GLY A 80 31.35 0.88 34.66
N ARG A 81 31.75 -0.31 35.11
CA ARG A 81 32.79 -1.12 34.46
C ARG A 81 32.34 -2.55 34.20
N LEU A 82 32.76 -3.09 33.05
CA LEU A 82 32.59 -4.50 32.71
C LEU A 82 33.60 -5.37 33.46
N LEU A 83 33.12 -6.40 34.13
CA LEU A 83 33.91 -7.42 34.81
C LEU A 83 34.03 -8.65 33.90
N PHE A 84 35.26 -8.94 33.44
CA PHE A 84 35.52 -10.00 32.46
C PHE A 84 35.98 -11.34 33.07
N GLU A 85 36.32 -11.37 34.35
CA GLU A 85 37.06 -12.48 34.99
C GLU A 85 36.39 -13.85 34.83
N ASN A 86 35.07 -13.89 34.98
CA ASN A 86 34.26 -15.13 34.88
C ASN A 86 33.36 -15.17 33.64
N GLN A 87 33.52 -14.21 32.72
CA GLN A 87 32.68 -14.14 31.53
C GLN A 87 32.84 -15.42 30.71
N ASN A 88 31.71 -15.97 30.28
CA ASN A 88 31.69 -17.11 29.39
C ASN A 88 32.45 -16.76 28.08
N PRO A 89 33.47 -17.53 27.69
CA PRO A 89 34.33 -17.21 26.54
C PRO A 89 33.58 -17.02 25.21
N SER A 90 32.40 -17.64 25.04
CA SER A 90 31.57 -17.50 23.83
C SER A 90 30.98 -16.10 23.66
N TYR A 91 30.98 -15.28 24.72
CA TYR A 91 30.44 -13.91 24.74
C TYR A 91 31.51 -12.82 24.79
N SER A 92 32.79 -13.20 24.88
CA SER A 92 33.92 -12.29 24.89
C SER A 92 33.89 -11.34 23.68
N PHE A 93 34.02 -10.04 23.95
CA PHE A 93 33.98 -8.97 22.93
C PHE A 93 32.68 -8.84 22.13
N ARG A 94 31.62 -9.56 22.53
CA ARG A 94 30.31 -9.53 21.85
C ARG A 94 29.24 -8.83 22.66
N THR A 95 29.45 -8.59 23.94
CA THR A 95 28.43 -7.99 24.83
C THR A 95 28.78 -6.56 25.22
N ARG A 96 27.77 -5.68 25.26
CA ARG A 96 27.90 -4.28 25.71
C ARG A 96 26.60 -3.81 26.35
N LEU A 97 26.72 -2.90 27.32
CA LEU A 97 25.60 -2.08 27.80
C LEU A 97 25.63 -0.70 27.12
N PHE A 98 24.52 0.02 27.23
CA PHE A 98 24.41 1.43 26.87
C PHE A 98 24.83 2.28 28.07
N VAL A 99 26.14 2.38 28.30
CA VAL A 99 26.71 2.98 29.53
C VAL A 99 26.22 4.41 29.75
N ASP A 100 26.09 5.19 28.68
CA ASP A 100 25.55 6.55 28.67
C ASP A 100 24.06 6.65 29.05
N GLN A 101 23.34 5.53 29.05
CA GLN A 101 21.91 5.44 29.36
C GLN A 101 21.62 4.73 30.69
N LEU A 102 22.65 4.26 31.40
CA LEU A 102 22.51 3.67 32.75
C LEU A 102 21.94 4.67 33.75
N ILE A 103 22.31 5.95 33.64
CA ILE A 103 21.76 7.05 34.45
C ILE A 103 20.24 7.21 34.33
N ASN A 104 19.66 6.72 33.23
CA ASN A 104 18.22 6.75 32.96
C ASN A 104 17.58 5.36 33.18
N GLY A 105 18.29 4.43 33.79
CA GLY A 105 17.82 3.08 34.09
C GLY A 105 17.76 2.13 32.90
N ASN A 106 18.43 2.43 31.77
CA ASN A 106 18.53 1.48 30.66
C ASN A 106 19.62 0.44 30.93
N VAL A 107 19.20 -0.78 31.27
CA VAL A 107 20.08 -1.92 31.58
C VAL A 107 20.07 -2.98 30.48
N SER A 108 19.68 -2.58 29.26
CA SER A 108 19.60 -3.46 28.10
C SER A 108 20.97 -3.97 27.66
N LEU A 109 21.02 -5.24 27.25
CA LEU A 109 22.23 -5.86 26.73
C LEU A 109 22.26 -5.84 25.21
N LYS A 110 23.28 -5.24 24.61
CA LYS A 110 23.61 -5.46 23.20
C LYS A 110 24.51 -6.70 23.06
N LEU A 111 24.09 -7.66 22.24
CA LEU A 111 24.86 -8.85 21.86
C LEU A 111 25.16 -8.80 20.35
N SER A 112 26.44 -8.77 19.99
CA SER A 112 26.88 -8.62 18.60
C SER A 112 27.12 -9.95 17.89
N ARG A 113 26.81 -9.97 16.59
CA ARG A 113 27.01 -11.10 15.67
C ARG A 113 26.48 -12.41 16.22
N VAL A 114 25.19 -12.50 16.50
CA VAL A 114 24.55 -13.68 17.09
C VAL A 114 24.75 -14.93 16.23
N THR A 115 24.76 -16.08 16.88
CA THR A 115 24.95 -17.42 16.31
C THR A 115 23.82 -18.30 16.81
N LEU A 116 23.59 -19.45 16.16
CA LEU A 116 22.53 -20.38 16.57
C LEU A 116 22.66 -20.81 18.04
N SER A 117 23.90 -20.95 18.54
CA SER A 117 24.20 -21.32 19.93
C SER A 117 23.84 -20.23 20.95
N ASP A 118 23.65 -18.99 20.51
CA ASP A 118 23.21 -17.91 21.40
C ASP A 118 21.70 -17.99 21.68
N THR A 119 20.94 -18.89 21.05
CA THR A 119 19.53 -19.17 21.38
C THR A 119 19.41 -19.63 22.84
N GLY A 120 18.45 -19.08 23.58
CA GLY A 120 18.15 -19.49 24.95
C GLY A 120 17.60 -18.37 25.82
N LYS A 121 17.55 -18.62 27.13
CA LYS A 121 16.97 -17.72 28.13
C LYS A 121 18.07 -16.94 28.84
N TYR A 122 18.05 -15.63 28.69
CA TYR A 122 18.98 -14.69 29.33
C TYR A 122 18.32 -14.11 30.58
N ARG A 123 18.96 -14.25 31.73
CA ARG A 123 18.53 -13.67 32.99
C ARG A 123 19.23 -12.34 33.22
N CYS A 124 18.45 -11.28 33.43
CA CYS A 124 18.91 -9.98 33.91
C CYS A 124 18.63 -9.89 35.40
N TYR A 125 19.63 -9.55 36.22
CA TYR A 125 19.49 -9.45 37.67
C TYR A 125 20.24 -8.25 38.23
N LEU A 126 19.58 -7.51 39.13
CA LEU A 126 20.15 -6.40 39.86
C LEU A 126 20.12 -6.71 41.37
N PRO A 127 21.26 -7.09 41.98
CA PRO A 127 21.31 -7.45 43.39
C PRO A 127 20.91 -6.33 44.35
N SER A 128 21.18 -5.07 44.02
CA SER A 128 20.92 -3.89 44.88
C SER A 128 19.45 -3.68 45.19
N ILE A 129 18.55 -4.15 44.31
CA ILE A 129 17.10 -4.00 44.43
C ILE A 129 16.37 -5.36 44.43
N HIS A 130 17.12 -6.47 44.43
CA HIS A 130 16.59 -7.84 44.39
C HIS A 130 15.59 -8.13 43.26
N GLN A 131 15.80 -7.51 42.09
CA GLN A 131 14.94 -7.70 40.92
C GLN A 131 15.61 -8.52 39.84
N GLU A 132 14.85 -9.41 39.22
CA GLU A 132 15.26 -10.21 38.07
C GLU A 132 14.17 -10.29 37.00
N ALA A 133 14.60 -10.55 35.77
CA ALA A 133 13.71 -10.83 34.65
C ALA A 133 14.43 -11.71 33.61
N VAL A 134 13.67 -12.42 32.80
CA VAL A 134 14.18 -13.35 31.79
C VAL A 134 13.74 -12.92 30.41
N VAL A 135 14.68 -12.85 29.47
CA VAL A 135 14.45 -12.59 28.05
C VAL A 135 14.79 -13.84 27.25
N GLU A 136 13.87 -14.28 26.38
CA GLU A 136 14.13 -15.41 25.48
C GLU A 136 14.58 -14.93 24.10
N LEU A 137 15.74 -15.43 23.65
CA LEU A 137 16.31 -15.17 22.34
C LEU A 137 16.24 -16.43 21.47
N SER A 138 15.75 -16.29 20.24
CA SER A 138 15.77 -17.29 19.19
C SER A 138 16.64 -16.81 18.04
N VAL A 139 17.74 -17.49 17.77
CA VAL A 139 18.57 -17.19 16.61
C VAL A 139 18.26 -18.21 15.53
N VAL A 140 17.80 -17.74 14.37
CA VAL A 140 17.39 -18.57 13.24
C VAL A 140 18.12 -18.13 11.97
N LYS A 141 18.09 -18.96 10.94
CA LYS A 141 18.58 -18.56 9.62
C LYS A 141 17.44 -17.84 8.90
N SER A 142 17.77 -16.75 8.19
CA SER A 142 16.78 -16.07 7.35
C SER A 142 16.53 -16.83 6.07
N ASN A 143 15.28 -16.77 5.64
CA ASN A 143 14.82 -17.28 4.36
C ASN A 143 14.49 -16.13 3.43
N VAL A 144 14.73 -16.32 2.14
CA VAL A 144 14.25 -15.44 1.09
C VAL A 144 12.83 -15.88 0.73
N THR A 145 11.87 -15.00 0.97
CA THR A 145 10.45 -15.26 0.75
C THR A 145 9.95 -14.37 -0.38
N GLY A 146 9.45 -14.99 -1.45
CA GLY A 146 8.75 -14.27 -2.53
C GLY A 146 7.25 -14.17 -2.26
N SER A 147 6.44 -14.13 -3.31
CA SER A 147 4.99 -14.12 -3.21
C SER A 147 4.42 -15.53 -3.34
N HIS A 148 3.56 -15.93 -2.41
CA HIS A 148 2.80 -17.18 -2.55
C HIS A 148 1.67 -17.07 -3.58
N GLU A 149 1.13 -15.87 -3.77
CA GLU A 149 0.08 -15.60 -4.75
C GLU A 149 0.66 -14.92 -6.00
N PRO A 150 0.09 -15.19 -7.19
CA PRO A 150 0.48 -14.47 -8.39
C PRO A 150 0.23 -12.96 -8.27
N VAL A 151 1.20 -12.16 -8.68
CA VAL A 151 1.08 -10.71 -8.78
C VAL A 151 0.44 -10.39 -10.12
N GLN A 152 -0.64 -9.61 -10.09
CA GLN A 152 -1.32 -9.13 -11.29
C GLN A 152 -0.77 -7.77 -11.71
N ALA A 153 -0.54 -7.57 -13.01
CA ALA A 153 -0.14 -6.30 -13.57
C ALA A 153 -0.92 -6.01 -14.87
N VAL A 154 -1.15 -4.73 -15.14
CA VAL A 154 -1.74 -4.28 -16.39
C VAL A 154 -0.65 -3.78 -17.32
N VAL A 155 -0.78 -4.06 -18.61
CA VAL A 155 0.15 -3.54 -19.64
C VAL A 155 0.34 -2.02 -19.52
N GLY A 156 1.59 -1.58 -19.55
CA GLY A 156 2.02 -0.18 -19.46
C GLY A 156 2.18 0.35 -18.03
N GLN A 157 1.73 -0.36 -17.00
CA GLN A 157 1.85 0.05 -15.60
C GLN A 157 3.18 -0.40 -14.99
N ASP A 158 3.52 0.19 -13.84
CA ASP A 158 4.59 -0.30 -12.98
C ASP A 158 4.03 -1.38 -12.03
N VAL A 159 4.85 -2.38 -11.71
CA VAL A 159 4.52 -3.43 -10.74
C VAL A 159 5.65 -3.62 -9.74
N ILE A 160 5.30 -4.00 -8.51
CA ILE A 160 6.26 -4.43 -7.50
C ILE A 160 6.14 -5.94 -7.34
N LEU A 161 7.25 -6.64 -7.55
CA LEU A 161 7.37 -8.07 -7.26
C LEU A 161 7.90 -8.20 -5.83
N PRO A 162 7.06 -8.62 -4.86
CA PRO A 162 7.45 -8.62 -3.47
C PRO A 162 8.44 -9.76 -3.21
N CYS A 163 9.54 -9.42 -2.56
CA CYS A 163 10.46 -10.40 -2.02
C CYS A 163 11.20 -9.81 -0.81
N HIS A 164 11.30 -10.57 0.27
CA HIS A 164 11.89 -10.10 1.52
C HIS A 164 12.61 -11.23 2.24
N LEU A 165 13.39 -10.86 3.25
CA LEU A 165 14.04 -11.80 4.15
C LEU A 165 13.24 -11.92 5.45
N GLU A 166 13.01 -13.16 5.86
CA GLU A 166 12.29 -13.47 7.11
C GLU A 166 13.10 -14.46 7.96
N PRO A 167 13.51 -14.11 9.20
CA PRO A 167 13.42 -12.78 9.80
C PRO A 167 14.27 -11.74 9.04
N PRO A 168 13.99 -10.44 9.20
CA PRO A 168 14.70 -9.37 8.49
C PRO A 168 16.15 -9.23 8.96
N PHE A 169 17.06 -8.97 8.01
CA PHE A 169 18.43 -8.52 8.30
C PHE A 169 18.99 -7.65 7.17
N ASP A 170 20.04 -6.90 7.50
CA ASP A 170 20.68 -5.98 6.56
C ASP A 170 21.39 -6.71 5.41
N VAL A 171 20.85 -6.57 4.20
CA VAL A 171 21.41 -7.11 2.97
C VAL A 171 22.08 -6.05 2.09
N THR A 172 22.22 -4.81 2.56
CA THR A 172 22.72 -3.66 1.77
C THR A 172 24.07 -3.97 1.12
N THR A 173 24.98 -4.60 1.89
CA THR A 173 26.33 -4.98 1.44
C THR A 173 26.38 -6.28 0.62
N LEU A 174 25.27 -7.02 0.56
CA LEU A 174 25.21 -8.32 -0.07
C LEU A 174 24.83 -8.22 -1.55
N ARG A 175 25.05 -9.31 -2.28
CA ARG A 175 24.58 -9.45 -3.65
C ARG A 175 23.12 -9.91 -3.64
N VAL A 176 22.28 -9.26 -4.45
CA VAL A 176 20.88 -9.63 -4.70
C VAL A 176 20.69 -9.77 -6.20
N ASP A 177 20.22 -10.92 -6.65
CA ASP A 177 19.92 -11.20 -8.05
C ASP A 177 18.42 -11.45 -8.22
N TRP A 178 17.86 -10.94 -9.30
CA TRP A 178 16.55 -11.34 -9.82
C TRP A 178 16.71 -12.06 -11.14
N ILE A 179 16.04 -13.20 -11.29
CA ILE A 179 16.15 -14.11 -12.44
C ILE A 179 14.75 -14.42 -12.97
N PHE A 180 14.54 -14.25 -14.27
CA PHE A 180 13.27 -14.53 -14.96
C PHE A 180 13.35 -15.87 -15.68
N ASN A 181 12.35 -16.72 -15.45
CA ASN A 181 12.21 -18.08 -15.99
C ASN A 181 13.48 -18.93 -15.85
N GLY A 182 14.26 -18.71 -14.78
CA GLY A 182 15.49 -19.44 -14.48
C GLY A 182 16.71 -19.09 -15.35
N GLU A 183 16.56 -18.22 -16.33
CA GLU A 183 17.60 -17.99 -17.35
C GLU A 183 18.05 -16.52 -17.40
N LEU A 184 17.10 -15.59 -17.49
CA LEU A 184 17.41 -14.20 -17.80
C LEU A 184 17.66 -13.41 -16.52
N ARG A 185 18.81 -12.73 -16.42
CA ARG A 185 19.09 -11.81 -15.30
C ARG A 185 18.24 -10.55 -15.43
N VAL A 186 17.28 -10.39 -14.53
CA VAL A 186 16.35 -9.28 -14.48
C VAL A 186 16.94 -8.07 -13.77
N HIS A 187 17.68 -8.29 -12.68
CA HIS A 187 18.33 -7.23 -11.92
C HIS A 187 19.48 -7.82 -11.12
N VAL A 188 20.56 -7.06 -10.93
CA VAL A 188 21.71 -7.46 -10.13
C VAL A 188 22.11 -6.27 -9.29
N HIS A 189 22.08 -6.41 -7.96
CA HIS A 189 22.65 -5.47 -7.00
C HIS A 189 23.88 -6.10 -6.36
N ARG A 190 25.00 -5.39 -6.36
CA ARG A 190 26.24 -5.82 -5.70
C ARG A 190 27.15 -4.63 -5.43
N HIS A 191 27.97 -4.74 -4.40
CA HIS A 191 28.90 -3.66 -4.03
C HIS A 191 28.18 -2.32 -3.78
N LEU A 192 27.04 -2.38 -3.07
CA LEU A 192 26.23 -1.21 -2.66
C LEU A 192 25.53 -0.47 -3.82
N LYS A 193 25.46 -1.06 -5.01
CA LYS A 193 24.81 -0.43 -6.17
C LYS A 193 24.24 -1.45 -7.15
N ASP A 194 23.36 -0.95 -8.00
CA ASP A 194 22.86 -1.67 -9.17
C ASP A 194 23.99 -1.92 -10.19
N ASP A 195 23.97 -3.09 -10.82
CA ASP A 195 24.86 -3.52 -11.89
C ASP A 195 24.06 -3.75 -13.18
N PRO A 196 23.85 -2.68 -13.98
CA PRO A 196 23.08 -2.76 -15.23
C PRO A 196 23.84 -3.48 -16.36
N ASP A 197 25.15 -3.71 -16.23
CA ASP A 197 25.94 -4.38 -17.26
C ASP A 197 25.67 -5.89 -17.28
N SER A 198 25.43 -6.46 -16.10
CA SER A 198 25.08 -7.88 -15.92
C SER A 198 23.62 -8.20 -16.28
N GLN A 199 22.80 -7.19 -16.55
CA GLN A 199 21.37 -7.32 -16.78
C GLN A 199 21.04 -7.68 -18.23
N HIS A 200 20.03 -8.53 -18.42
CA HIS A 200 19.52 -8.84 -19.75
C HIS A 200 18.88 -7.60 -20.41
N LYS A 201 19.12 -7.41 -21.72
CA LYS A 201 18.72 -6.21 -22.49
C LYS A 201 17.24 -5.85 -22.33
N LYS A 202 16.36 -6.86 -22.26
CA LYS A 202 14.89 -6.71 -22.07
C LYS A 202 14.49 -5.90 -20.84
N PHE A 203 15.27 -5.99 -19.76
CA PHE A 203 14.93 -5.39 -18.47
C PHE A 203 15.73 -4.11 -18.18
N LYS A 204 16.72 -3.76 -19.02
CA LYS A 204 17.56 -2.58 -18.82
C LYS A 204 16.72 -1.31 -18.72
N ASN A 205 17.05 -0.47 -17.75
CA ASN A 205 16.35 0.78 -17.43
C ASN A 205 14.87 0.61 -17.04
N ARG A 206 14.43 -0.61 -16.73
CA ARG A 206 13.05 -0.89 -16.31
C ARG A 206 12.95 -1.47 -14.91
N THR A 207 14.07 -1.70 -14.23
CA THR A 207 14.08 -2.38 -12.93
C THR A 207 14.90 -1.63 -11.90
N SER A 208 14.44 -1.69 -10.64
CA SER A 208 15.13 -1.09 -9.49
C SER A 208 14.73 -1.81 -8.21
N LEU A 209 15.63 -1.82 -7.23
CA LEU A 209 15.33 -2.24 -5.85
C LEU A 209 15.00 -1.01 -4.98
N PHE A 210 14.39 -1.26 -3.82
CA PHE A 210 14.18 -0.26 -2.78
C PHE A 210 15.44 -0.16 -1.91
N LEU A 211 16.45 0.59 -2.38
CA LEU A 211 17.78 0.63 -1.76
C LEU A 211 17.73 1.05 -0.28
N ASP A 212 16.86 1.99 0.06
CA ASP A 212 16.67 2.47 1.43
C ASP A 212 16.03 1.43 2.35
N GLU A 213 15.48 0.33 1.83
CA GLU A 213 14.83 -0.73 2.61
C GLU A 213 15.65 -2.03 2.68
N LEU A 214 16.80 -2.09 1.99
CA LEU A 214 17.70 -3.26 2.03
C LEU A 214 18.22 -3.55 3.45
N HIS A 215 18.36 -2.53 4.29
CA HIS A 215 18.79 -2.69 5.68
C HIS A 215 17.74 -3.41 6.56
N GLN A 216 16.48 -3.46 6.11
CA GLN A 216 15.38 -4.19 6.74
C GLN A 216 15.08 -5.51 6.02
N GLY A 217 15.90 -5.90 5.04
CA GLY A 217 15.71 -7.14 4.29
C GLY A 217 14.61 -7.08 3.23
N ASN A 218 14.14 -5.89 2.82
CA ASN A 218 13.28 -5.79 1.65
C ASN A 218 14.12 -5.85 0.37
N ILE A 219 13.92 -6.88 -0.45
CA ILE A 219 14.60 -7.07 -1.74
C ILE A 219 13.61 -7.13 -2.91
N SER A 220 12.45 -6.49 -2.72
CA SER A 220 11.40 -6.40 -3.72
C SER A 220 11.89 -5.66 -4.95
N LEU A 221 11.42 -6.09 -6.12
CA LEU A 221 11.79 -5.50 -7.40
C LEU A 221 10.66 -4.64 -7.92
N LYS A 222 10.94 -3.38 -8.21
CA LYS A 222 10.07 -2.57 -9.05
C LYS A 222 10.39 -2.83 -10.52
N LEU A 223 9.40 -3.23 -11.31
CA LEU A 223 9.46 -3.35 -12.76
C LEU A 223 8.54 -2.32 -13.41
N THR A 224 9.07 -1.48 -14.30
CA THR A 224 8.33 -0.37 -14.91
C THR A 224 7.85 -0.68 -16.31
N ASN A 225 6.73 -0.07 -16.71
CA ASN A 225 6.14 -0.17 -18.06
C ASN A 225 6.00 -1.63 -18.51
N VAL A 226 5.23 -2.42 -17.75
CA VAL A 226 5.02 -3.87 -17.95
C VAL A 226 4.47 -4.17 -19.34
N SER A 227 4.92 -5.25 -19.96
CA SER A 227 4.43 -5.78 -21.23
C SER A 227 3.97 -7.23 -21.06
N GLU A 228 3.15 -7.73 -21.98
CA GLU A 228 2.71 -9.15 -21.98
C GLU A 228 3.90 -10.12 -21.94
N THR A 229 5.01 -9.77 -22.58
CA THR A 229 6.21 -10.61 -22.59
C THR A 229 6.87 -10.75 -21.22
N ASP A 230 6.55 -9.86 -20.26
CA ASP A 230 7.09 -9.89 -18.91
C ASP A 230 6.36 -10.91 -18.01
N GLU A 231 5.24 -11.49 -18.45
CA GLU A 231 4.56 -12.57 -17.74
C GLU A 231 5.50 -13.78 -17.51
N GLY A 232 5.48 -14.33 -16.30
CA GLY A 232 6.26 -15.54 -15.97
C GLY A 232 6.75 -15.59 -14.53
N ASN A 233 7.71 -16.47 -14.29
CA ASN A 233 8.27 -16.71 -12.96
C ASN A 233 9.53 -15.89 -12.74
N TYR A 234 9.52 -15.12 -11.67
CA TYR A 234 10.65 -14.34 -11.19
C TYR A 234 11.20 -14.97 -9.91
N THR A 235 12.50 -15.17 -9.86
CA THR A 235 13.21 -15.69 -8.69
C THR A 235 14.11 -14.61 -8.13
N CYS A 236 13.87 -14.21 -6.88
CA CYS A 236 14.80 -13.40 -6.09
C CYS A 236 15.82 -14.31 -5.41
N TYR A 237 17.09 -13.92 -5.38
CA TYR A 237 18.20 -14.78 -4.98
C TYR A 237 19.28 -14.00 -4.23
N VAL A 238 19.68 -14.48 -3.04
CA VAL A 238 20.74 -13.91 -2.21
C VAL A 238 21.87 -14.93 -2.02
N PRO A 239 22.92 -14.94 -2.88
CA PRO A 239 23.91 -16.02 -2.94
C PRO A 239 24.65 -16.33 -1.63
N LYS A 240 24.78 -15.35 -0.73
CA LYS A 240 25.48 -15.52 0.55
C LYS A 240 24.71 -16.41 1.54
N LEU A 241 23.40 -16.57 1.34
CA LEU A 241 22.56 -17.42 2.18
C LEU A 241 22.67 -18.89 1.76
N GLU A 242 22.29 -19.78 2.68
CA GLU A 242 22.34 -21.23 2.44
C GLU A 242 21.44 -21.64 1.28
N ARG A 243 21.89 -22.65 0.52
CA ARG A 243 21.25 -23.08 -0.74
C ARG A 243 19.76 -23.42 -0.62
N GLN A 244 19.33 -23.85 0.57
CA GLN A 244 17.94 -24.28 0.81
C GLN A 244 16.98 -23.10 0.99
N VAL A 245 17.49 -21.93 1.35
CA VAL A 245 16.67 -20.79 1.80
C VAL A 245 17.01 -19.48 1.10
N ASN A 246 17.96 -19.51 0.16
CA ASN A 246 18.49 -18.31 -0.47
C ASN A 246 17.68 -17.80 -1.68
N ARG A 247 16.54 -18.43 -1.98
CA ARG A 247 15.69 -18.11 -3.13
C ARG A 247 14.24 -17.99 -2.73
N GLY A 248 13.58 -16.97 -3.26
CA GLY A 248 12.12 -16.82 -3.27
C GLY A 248 11.62 -16.77 -4.71
N SER A 249 10.34 -17.08 -4.92
CA SER A 249 9.72 -17.06 -6.24
C SER A 249 8.49 -16.16 -6.22
N VAL A 250 8.26 -15.46 -7.32
CA VAL A 250 7.11 -14.58 -7.57
C VAL A 250 6.61 -14.90 -8.97
N THR A 251 5.32 -15.19 -9.11
CA THR A 251 4.71 -15.34 -10.44
C THR A 251 4.05 -14.02 -10.81
N LEU A 252 4.38 -13.48 -11.98
CA LEU A 252 3.71 -12.30 -12.55
C LEU A 252 2.74 -12.77 -13.62
N ILE A 253 1.50 -12.31 -13.57
CA ILE A 253 0.46 -12.48 -14.59
C ILE A 253 0.15 -11.09 -15.15
N VAL A 254 0.01 -10.98 -16.48
CA VAL A 254 -0.18 -9.69 -17.15
C VAL A 254 -1.53 -9.64 -17.85
N ASP A 255 -2.42 -8.79 -17.33
CA ASP A 255 -3.71 -8.51 -17.93
C ASP A 255 -3.60 -7.48 -19.05
N GLN A 256 -4.32 -7.73 -20.13
CA GLN A 256 -4.46 -6.73 -21.19
C GLN A 256 -5.39 -5.61 -20.74
N VAL A 257 -5.11 -4.39 -21.19
CA VAL A 257 -6.13 -3.35 -21.15
C VAL A 257 -7.23 -3.80 -22.10
N GLU A 258 -8.32 -4.35 -21.56
CA GLU A 258 -9.56 -4.47 -22.32
C GLU A 258 -9.89 -3.07 -22.81
N LYS A 259 -9.59 -2.79 -24.08
CA LYS A 259 -10.29 -1.73 -24.78
C LYS A 259 -11.74 -2.19 -24.74
N LYS A 260 -12.54 -1.63 -23.84
CA LYS A 260 -13.97 -1.55 -24.10
C LYS A 260 -14.06 -0.88 -25.46
N GLU A 261 -14.28 -1.69 -26.48
CA GLU A 261 -14.85 -1.21 -27.71
C GLU A 261 -16.09 -0.47 -27.24
N VAL A 262 -16.05 0.86 -27.35
CA VAL A 262 -17.26 1.64 -27.23
C VAL A 262 -18.09 1.09 -28.36
N GLU A 263 -19.00 0.19 -28.03
CA GLU A 263 -20.03 -0.27 -28.92
C GLU A 263 -20.72 1.02 -29.35
N GLN A 264 -20.34 1.50 -30.53
CA GLN A 264 -20.95 2.64 -31.14
C GLN A 264 -22.43 2.28 -31.20
N PRO A 265 -23.35 3.07 -30.61
CA PRO A 265 -24.75 2.73 -30.68
C PRO A 265 -25.07 2.55 -32.16
N ASP A 266 -25.58 1.36 -32.46
CA ASP A 266 -26.01 0.90 -33.77
C ASP A 266 -26.59 2.09 -34.55
N PRO A 267 -26.18 2.40 -35.79
CA PRO A 267 -26.76 3.50 -36.53
C PRO A 267 -28.28 3.30 -36.55
N THR A 268 -28.97 4.18 -35.82
CA THR A 268 -30.43 4.23 -35.68
C THR A 268 -31.10 3.72 -36.96
N PRO A 269 -31.98 2.70 -36.90
CA PRO A 269 -32.69 2.28 -38.09
C PRO A 269 -33.47 3.49 -38.60
N SER A 270 -33.27 3.81 -39.87
CA SER A 270 -34.05 4.81 -40.58
C SER A 270 -35.54 4.56 -40.34
N PRO A 271 -36.36 5.59 -40.14
CA PRO A 271 -37.78 5.38 -39.86
C PRO A 271 -38.42 4.61 -41.01
N ASP A 272 -39.04 3.47 -40.69
CA ASP A 272 -39.86 2.73 -41.64
C ASP A 272 -40.95 3.66 -42.23
N PRO A 273 -41.23 3.56 -43.53
CA PRO A 273 -42.30 4.36 -44.14
C PRO A 273 -43.62 4.04 -43.44
N PRO A 274 -44.48 5.04 -43.20
CA PRO A 274 -45.63 4.90 -42.32
C PRO A 274 -46.55 3.77 -42.77
N HIS A 275 -46.71 2.76 -41.90
CA HIS A 275 -47.72 1.73 -42.04
C HIS A 275 -49.11 2.35 -41.89
N LEU A 276 -49.77 2.54 -43.04
CA LEU A 276 -51.16 2.96 -43.16
C LEU A 276 -52.07 1.91 -42.52
N GLY A 277 -52.64 2.23 -41.36
CA GLY A 277 -53.54 1.34 -40.64
C GLY A 277 -54.80 0.99 -41.45
N PRO A 278 -55.44 -0.16 -41.18
CA PRO A 278 -56.58 -0.68 -41.95
C PRO A 278 -57.82 0.24 -41.97
N GLY A 279 -57.89 1.25 -41.08
CA GLY A 279 -58.94 2.26 -41.07
C GLY A 279 -58.84 3.32 -42.18
N LEU A 280 -57.65 3.56 -42.75
CA LEU A 280 -57.46 4.56 -43.82
C LEU A 280 -57.72 3.96 -45.22
N VAL A 281 -57.50 2.66 -45.39
CA VAL A 281 -57.74 1.94 -46.66
C VAL A 281 -59.24 1.88 -46.98
N ALA A 282 -60.10 1.68 -45.97
CA ALA A 282 -61.55 1.72 -46.16
C ALA A 282 -62.05 3.11 -46.60
N GLY A 283 -61.49 4.19 -46.05
CA GLY A 283 -61.84 5.56 -46.44
C GLY A 283 -61.42 5.94 -47.85
N ILE A 284 -60.24 5.48 -48.30
CA ILE A 284 -59.72 5.74 -49.65
C ILE A 284 -60.51 4.97 -50.71
N VAL A 285 -60.93 3.72 -50.43
CA VAL A 285 -61.75 2.93 -51.36
C VAL A 285 -63.17 3.50 -51.48
N ILE A 286 -63.76 4.01 -50.39
CA ILE A 286 -65.08 4.64 -50.44
C ILE A 286 -65.01 5.99 -51.17
N SER A 287 -63.97 6.79 -50.92
CA SER A 287 -63.75 8.08 -51.60
C SER A 287 -63.51 7.89 -53.11
N SER A 288 -62.73 6.88 -53.50
CA SER A 288 -62.49 6.58 -54.92
C SER A 288 -63.73 6.05 -55.64
N LEU A 289 -64.54 5.22 -54.99
CA LEU A 289 -65.83 4.77 -55.53
C LEU A 289 -66.81 5.93 -55.70
N ILE A 290 -66.92 6.84 -54.74
CA ILE A 290 -67.78 8.03 -54.84
C ILE A 290 -67.29 8.95 -55.96
N CYS A 291 -65.98 9.20 -56.06
CA CYS A 291 -65.41 9.99 -57.16
C CYS A 291 -65.69 9.37 -58.54
N LEU A 292 -65.56 8.04 -58.69
CA LEU A 292 -65.87 7.36 -59.95
C LEU A 292 -67.35 7.45 -60.30
N VAL A 293 -68.26 7.33 -59.31
CA VAL A 293 -69.69 7.51 -59.53
C VAL A 293 -70.01 8.96 -59.92
N CYS A 294 -69.39 9.96 -59.27
CA CYS A 294 -69.57 11.37 -59.62
C CYS A 294 -69.01 11.71 -61.01
N LEU A 295 -67.86 11.15 -61.40
CA LEU A 295 -67.30 11.32 -62.74
C LEU A 295 -68.14 10.63 -63.80
N ALA A 296 -68.68 9.43 -63.51
CA ALA A 296 -69.60 8.74 -64.42
C ALA A 296 -70.92 9.52 -64.57
N ALA A 297 -71.50 10.03 -63.48
CA ALA A 297 -72.71 10.85 -63.51
C ALA A 297 -72.47 12.18 -64.25
N GLY A 298 -71.34 12.85 -64.00
CA GLY A 298 -70.92 14.06 -64.70
C GLY A 298 -70.65 13.81 -66.18
N PHE A 299 -70.06 12.68 -66.55
CA PHE A 299 -69.85 12.29 -67.94
C PHE A 299 -71.16 11.92 -68.65
N ILE A 300 -72.10 11.27 -67.97
CA ILE A 300 -73.44 10.98 -68.49
C ILE A 300 -74.23 12.27 -68.68
N TRP A 301 -74.13 13.22 -67.76
CA TRP A 301 -74.77 14.54 -67.85
C TRP A 301 -74.14 15.40 -68.95
N TRP A 302 -72.81 15.46 -69.02
CA TRP A 302 -72.04 16.14 -70.07
C TRP A 302 -72.28 15.55 -71.47
N LYS A 303 -72.45 14.23 -71.57
CA LYS A 303 -72.79 13.54 -72.83
C LYS A 303 -74.26 13.76 -73.24
N ARG A 304 -75.14 14.11 -72.31
CA ARG A 304 -76.56 14.37 -72.56
C ARG A 304 -76.83 15.79 -73.08
N GLU A 305 -75.92 16.75 -72.89
CA GLU A 305 -76.12 18.16 -73.29
C GLU A 305 -75.47 18.58 -74.63
N ARG A 306 -74.90 17.65 -75.42
CA ARG A 306 -74.13 17.99 -76.65
C ARG A 306 -74.77 17.71 -78.02
N MET A 307 -76.10 17.61 -78.18
CA MET A 307 -76.74 17.46 -79.50
C MET A 307 -77.99 18.37 -79.70
N CYS A 308 -77.74 19.65 -80.05
CA CYS A 308 -78.44 20.63 -80.95
C CYS A 308 -80.00 20.85 -80.95
N PRO A 309 -80.57 21.97 -81.47
CA PRO A 309 -80.00 23.21 -82.09
C PRO A 309 -80.61 24.60 -81.68
N ALA A 310 -79.88 25.67 -82.07
CA ALA A 310 -80.27 26.99 -82.64
C ALA A 310 -81.33 27.98 -82.06
N GLN A 311 -80.85 29.24 -81.84
CA GLN A 311 -81.35 30.58 -82.25
C GLN A 311 -82.24 31.48 -81.32
N ASN A 312 -81.61 32.59 -80.82
CA ASN A 312 -81.98 34.04 -80.59
C ASN A 312 -83.44 34.51 -80.33
N PRO A 313 -83.74 35.74 -79.81
CA PRO A 313 -82.90 36.95 -79.63
C PRO A 313 -83.11 37.83 -78.34
N ASP A 314 -82.30 38.89 -78.25
CA ASP A 314 -82.56 40.29 -77.82
C ASP A 314 -82.47 40.84 -76.37
N GLU A 315 -81.87 42.06 -76.37
CA GLU A 315 -82.04 43.27 -75.53
C GLU A 315 -81.60 43.37 -74.05
N GLY A 316 -80.86 44.45 -73.76
CA GLY A 316 -81.20 45.36 -72.65
C GLY A 316 -80.24 45.50 -71.45
N GLN A 317 -79.25 46.40 -71.57
CA GLN A 317 -78.90 47.50 -70.64
C GLN A 317 -79.14 47.34 -69.11
N ASP A 318 -78.08 47.48 -68.30
CA ASP A 318 -77.68 48.76 -67.63
C ASP A 318 -77.07 48.63 -66.20
N ASN A 319 -75.93 49.32 -66.04
CA ASN A 319 -75.38 50.03 -64.88
C ASN A 319 -75.22 49.44 -63.45
N ARG A 320 -73.92 49.26 -63.07
CA ARG A 320 -73.10 50.12 -62.14
C ARG A 320 -73.39 50.19 -60.61
N PRO A 321 -72.46 50.69 -59.75
CA PRO A 321 -71.35 49.93 -59.14
C PRO A 321 -71.08 50.34 -57.66
N GLU A 322 -69.80 50.24 -57.23
CA GLU A 322 -69.06 50.90 -56.11
C GLU A 322 -68.62 49.90 -55.02
N ASP A 323 -67.31 49.60 -54.87
CA ASP A 323 -66.12 50.39 -54.43
C ASP A 323 -65.91 50.31 -52.90
N VAL A 324 -64.89 49.56 -52.40
CA VAL A 324 -63.52 50.01 -51.95
C VAL A 324 -63.53 50.46 -50.46
N PRO A 325 -62.42 50.44 -49.66
CA PRO A 325 -61.40 49.42 -49.32
C PRO A 325 -60.96 49.55 -47.80
N LEU A 326 -59.66 49.35 -47.49
CA LEU A 326 -58.86 49.71 -46.27
C LEU A 326 -58.95 48.70 -45.10
N GLN A 327 -57.92 48.43 -44.29
CA GLN A 327 -56.47 48.66 -44.28
C GLN A 327 -55.87 47.86 -43.10
N GLN A 328 -54.52 47.72 -43.07
CA GLN A 328 -53.56 47.73 -41.94
C GLN A 328 -53.98 47.11 -40.57
N GLN A 329 -53.10 46.44 -39.83
CA GLN A 329 -51.89 47.02 -39.23
C GLN A 329 -51.14 45.90 -38.48
N GLY A 330 -49.81 46.01 -38.43
CA GLY A 330 -48.95 45.22 -37.54
C GLY A 330 -48.75 45.87 -36.16
N GLN A 331 -48.03 45.14 -35.30
CA GLN A 331 -47.42 45.43 -33.99
C GLN A 331 -47.78 44.28 -33.02
N GLN A 332 -46.89 43.70 -32.24
CA GLN A 332 -45.54 44.07 -31.82
C GLN A 332 -44.79 42.81 -31.38
#